data_AF-A0A3D8PKH0-F1
#
_entry.id   AF-A0A3D8PKH0-F1
#
_cell.length_a   1.000
_cell.length_b   1.000
_cell.length_c   1.000
_cell.angle_alpha   90.00
_cell.angle_beta   90.00
_cell.angle_gamma   90.00
#
_symmetry.space_group_name_H-M   'P 1'
#
loop_
_entity.id
_entity.type
_entity.pdbx_description
1 polymer ?
#
loop_
_entity_poly.entity_id
_entity_poly.type
_entity_poly.pdbx_seq_one_letter_code
_entity_poly.pdbx_strand_id
1 'polypeptide(L)' 'MVVFLRIVGQLGAAAAKWAWANKGKVLDWIAAGMAIEWVIDKINSIVN' A
#
# COMPACT_ATOMS: atom_id res chain seq x y z
N MET A 1 5.31 10.97 -0.67
CA MET A 1 5.29 10.30 -2.00
C MET A 1 6.30 9.16 -2.11
N VAL A 2 7.55 9.31 -1.65
CA VAL A 2 8.59 8.25 -1.70
C VAL A 2 8.17 6.96 -1.00
N VAL A 3 7.53 7.06 0.18
CA VAL A 3 7.07 5.89 0.95
C VAL A 3 6.02 5.07 0.19
N PHE A 4 5.07 5.75 -0.49
CA PHE A 4 4.06 5.09 -1.31
C PHE A 4 4.70 4.28 -2.45
N LEU A 5 5.66 4.86 -3.15
CA LEU A 5 6.38 4.15 -4.22
C LEU A 5 7.19 2.97 -3.69
N ARG A 6 7.79 3.09 -2.50
CA ARG A 6 8.47 1.96 -1.83
C ARG A 6 7.50 0.82 -1.53
N ILE A 7 6.32 1.12 -1.00
CA ILE A 7 5.25 0.12 -0.75
C ILE A 7 4.87 -0.57 -2.06
N VAL A 8 4.54 0.21 -3.09
CA VAL A 8 4.14 -0.34 -4.40
C VAL A 8 5.23 -1.24 -5.00
N GLY A 9 6.50 -0.87 -4.86
CA GLY A 9 7.64 -1.66 -5.35
C GLY A 9 7.83 -3.00 -4.62
N GLN A 10 7.22 -3.19 -3.46
CA GLN A 10 7.23 -4.44 -2.68
C GLN A 10 5.98 -5.30 -2.91
N LEU A 11 4.98 -4.79 -3.64
CA LEU A 11 3.74 -5.49 -3.92
C LEU A 11 3.79 -6.27 -5.25
N GLY A 12 3.03 -7.36 -5.33
CA GLY A 12 2.74 -8.03 -6.60
C GLY A 12 1.84 -7.19 -7.52
N ALA A 13 1.78 -7.53 -8.81
CA ALA A 13 1.11 -6.71 -9.83
C ALA A 13 -0.37 -6.36 -9.50
N ALA A 14 -1.14 -7.32 -8.98
CA ALA A 14 -2.54 -7.11 -8.60
C ALA A 14 -2.67 -6.16 -7.40
N ALA A 15 -1.85 -6.38 -6.37
CA ALA A 15 -1.79 -5.55 -5.17
C ALA A 15 -1.30 -4.12 -5.47
N ALA A 16 -0.30 -3.97 -6.33
CA ALA A 16 0.17 -2.68 -6.82
C ALA A 16 -0.93 -1.93 -7.58
N LYS A 17 -1.67 -2.63 -8.47
CA LYS A 17 -2.81 -2.04 -9.19
C LYS A 17 -3.90 -1.56 -8.22
N TRP A 18 -4.21 -2.35 -7.20
CA TRP A 18 -5.16 -1.95 -6.16
C TRP A 18 -4.67 -0.73 -5.37
N ALA A 19 -3.39 -0.70 -5.00
CA ALA A 19 -2.78 0.41 -4.26
C ALA A 19 -2.80 1.73 -5.04
N TRP A 20 -2.57 1.68 -6.37
CA TRP A 20 -2.71 2.84 -7.24
C TRP A 20 -4.16 3.32 -7.37
N ALA A 21 -5.12 2.39 -7.50
CA ALA A 21 -6.54 2.72 -7.56
C ALA A 21 -7.06 3.33 -6.24
N ASN A 22 -6.49 2.95 -5.11
CA ASN A 22 -6.88 3.39 -3.77
C ASN A 22 -5.82 4.28 -3.09
N LYS A 23 -5.07 5.04 -3.90
CA LYS A 23 -3.90 5.81 -3.44
C LYS A 23 -4.18 6.70 -2.22
N GLY A 24 -5.34 7.37 -2.16
CA GLY A 24 -5.72 8.21 -1.01
C GLY A 24 -5.70 7.43 0.30
N LYS A 25 -6.36 6.27 0.32
CA LYS A 25 -6.42 5.38 1.49
C LYS A 25 -5.05 4.90 1.95
N VAL A 26 -4.18 4.53 0.99
CA VAL A 26 -2.80 4.10 1.31
C VAL A 26 -2.00 5.26 1.89
N LEU A 27 -2.15 6.47 1.35
CA LEU A 27 -1.51 7.67 1.89
C LEU A 27 -2.03 8.02 3.29
N ASP A 28 -3.33 7.81 3.56
CA ASP A 28 -3.90 8.04 4.89
C ASP A 28 -3.30 7.08 5.92
N TRP A 29 -3.11 5.80 5.59
CA TRP A 29 -2.42 4.85 6.48
C TRP A 29 -0.97 5.26 6.74
N ILE A 30 -0.26 5.74 5.72
CA ILE A 30 1.11 6.25 5.87
C ILE A 30 1.11 7.50 6.77
N ALA A 31 0.16 8.43 6.56
CA ALA A 31 0.05 9.65 7.35
C ALA A 31 -0.35 9.37 8.81
N ALA A 32 -1.13 8.32 9.05
CA ALA A 32 -1.47 7.81 10.38
C ALA A 32 -0.30 7.11 11.08
N GLY A 33 0.86 6.96 10.44
CA GLY A 33 2.05 6.36 11.03
C GLY A 33 2.04 4.83 11.06
N MET A 34 1.20 4.18 10.25
CA MET A 34 1.18 2.72 10.16
C MET A 34 2.51 2.20 9.59
N ALA A 35 2.98 1.07 10.13
CA ALA A 35 4.19 0.42 9.63
C ALA A 35 4.04 0.00 8.16
N ILE A 36 5.12 0.11 7.38
CA ILE A 36 5.14 -0.26 5.96
C ILE A 36 4.73 -1.72 5.76
N GLU A 37 5.25 -2.63 6.59
CA GLU A 37 4.92 -4.06 6.55
C GLU A 37 3.41 -4.28 6.77
N TRP A 38 2.83 -3.60 7.77
CA TRP A 38 1.39 -3.66 8.01
C TRP A 38 0.58 -3.18 6.80
N VAL A 39 1.01 -2.11 6.14
CA VAL A 39 0.32 -1.60 4.94
C VAL A 39 0.38 -2.62 3.80
N ILE A 40 1.53 -3.26 3.61
CA ILE A 40 1.73 -4.30 2.60
C ILE A 40 0.84 -5.52 2.88
N ASP A 41 0.87 -6.03 4.11
CA ASP A 41 0.04 -7.16 4.54
C ASP A 41 -1.44 -6.85 4.40
N LYS A 42 -1.84 -5.62 4.75
CA LYS A 42 -3.23 -5.18 4.62
C LYS A 42 -3.69 -5.15 3.16
N ILE A 43 -2.85 -4.66 2.25
CA ILE A 43 -3.18 -4.64 0.81
C ILE A 43 -3.28 -6.07 0.28
N ASN A 44 -2.32 -6.94 0.62
CA ASN A 44 -2.35 -8.34 0.20
C ASN A 44 -3.59 -9.08 0.72
N SER A 45 -4.02 -8.82 1.95
CA SER A 45 -5.25 -9.36 2.54
C SER A 45 -6.55 -8.83 1.92
N ILE A 46 -6.51 -7.72 1.18
CA ILE A 46 -7.70 -7.17 0.49
C ILE A 46 -7.82 -7.76 -0.92
N VAL A 47 -6.68 -8.04 -1.55
CA VAL A 47 -6.61 -8.49 -2.95
C VAL A 47 -6.69 -10.01 -3.05
N ASN A 48 -6.17 -10.75 -2.06
CA ASN A 48 -6.29 -12.19 -1.93
C ASN A 48 -7.42 -12.56 -0.96
#